data_AF-X1AVZ8-F1
#
_entry.id   AF-X1AVZ8-F1
#
_cell.length_a   1.000
_cell.length_b   1.000
_cell.length_c   1.000
_cell.angle_alpha   90.00
_cell.angle_beta   90.00
_cell.angle_gamma   90.00
#
_symmetry.space_group_name_H-M   'P 1'
#
loop_
_entity.id
_entity.type
_entity.pdbx_description
1 polymer ?
#
loop_
_entity_poly.entity_id
_entity_poly.type
_entity_poly.pdbx_seq_one_letter_code
_entity_poly.pdbx_strand_id
1 'polypeptide(L)'
;MKFHPTEILFGLILLLGCRQTLGEEAAQFRDLFNGKDLSGWVNVNTDPDTWSVRDGLLVCSGHPIGVMRSDRQYENFLLHIEWRHMESGGNSGVFAWSGGTVAEGKRLPKGV
;
A
#
# COMPACT_ATOMS: atom_id res chain seq x y z
N MET A 1 23.65 -39.44 68.15
CA MET A 1 24.57 -38.42 67.59
C MET A 1 24.57 -38.64 66.07
N LYS A 2 24.20 -37.73 65.16
CA LYS A 2 24.26 -36.27 65.13
C LYS A 2 23.06 -35.70 64.33
N PHE A 3 22.63 -34.51 64.71
CA PHE A 3 21.66 -33.63 64.03
C PHE A 3 22.28 -32.98 62.77
N HIS A 4 21.50 -32.67 61.72
CA HIS A 4 20.91 -31.33 61.46
C HIS A 4 20.09 -31.29 60.15
N PRO A 5 19.02 -30.48 60.08
CA PRO A 5 18.11 -30.30 58.95
C PRO A 5 18.58 -29.16 58.03
N THR A 6 18.11 -29.12 56.78
CA THR A 6 18.27 -27.93 55.93
C THR A 6 16.95 -27.64 55.21
N GLU A 7 16.26 -26.64 55.75
CA GLU A 7 15.10 -25.97 55.18
C GLU A 7 15.49 -25.37 53.82
N ILE A 8 14.79 -25.71 52.74
CA ILE A 8 14.91 -25.02 51.46
C ILE A 8 13.77 -24.02 51.36
N LEU A 9 14.17 -22.77 51.50
CA LEU A 9 13.46 -21.51 51.39
C LEU A 9 12.49 -21.47 50.19
N PHE A 10 11.21 -21.15 50.45
CA PHE A 10 10.24 -20.75 49.42
C PHE A 10 10.70 -19.45 48.75
N GLY A 11 11.22 -19.56 47.54
CA GLY A 11 11.53 -18.41 46.69
C GLY A 11 10.25 -17.80 46.12
N LEU A 12 9.87 -16.62 46.60
CA LEU A 12 8.83 -15.78 46.01
C LEU A 12 9.34 -15.24 44.66
N ILE A 13 8.97 -15.87 43.55
CA ILE A 13 9.21 -15.33 42.22
C ILE A 13 8.26 -14.14 42.04
N LEU A 14 8.77 -12.93 42.29
CA LEU A 14 8.16 -11.71 41.76
C LEU A 14 8.27 -11.79 40.24
N LEU A 15 7.20 -12.22 39.58
CA LEU A 15 6.94 -11.97 38.18
C LEU A 15 6.89 -10.44 38.00
N LEU A 16 8.06 -9.83 37.77
CA LEU A 16 8.10 -8.52 37.12
C LEU A 16 7.43 -8.71 35.77
N GLY A 17 6.15 -8.35 35.71
CA GLY A 17 5.41 -8.24 34.47
C GLY A 17 6.18 -7.27 33.59
N CYS A 18 6.92 -7.82 32.62
CA CYS A 18 7.45 -7.07 31.52
C CYS A 18 6.22 -6.45 30.84
N ARG A 19 5.95 -5.17 31.14
CA ARG A 19 4.99 -4.39 30.37
C ARG A 19 5.60 -4.32 28.98
N GLN A 20 5.14 -5.17 28.08
CA GLN A 20 5.29 -4.92 26.66
C GLN A 20 4.55 -3.60 26.43
N THR A 21 5.30 -2.52 26.38
CA THR A 21 4.87 -1.34 25.64
C THR A 21 4.51 -1.86 24.26
N LEU A 22 3.23 -1.82 23.92
CA LEU A 22 2.81 -1.90 22.53
C LEU A 22 3.39 -0.65 21.86
N GLY A 23 4.67 -0.74 21.49
CA GLY A 23 5.27 0.22 20.59
C GLY A 23 4.46 0.13 19.31
N GLU A 24 3.93 1.26 18.87
CA GLU A 24 3.26 1.38 17.59
C GLU A 24 4.26 0.91 16.53
N GLU A 25 4.02 -0.27 15.93
CA GLU A 25 4.86 -0.78 14.85
C GLU A 25 4.97 0.32 13.78
N ALA A 26 6.21 0.67 13.41
CA ALA A 26 6.45 1.68 12.39
C ALA A 26 5.65 1.33 11.12
N ALA A 27 4.98 2.31 10.53
CA ALA A 27 4.19 2.11 9.32
C ALA A 27 5.05 1.43 8.24
N GLN A 28 4.67 0.21 7.85
CA GLN A 28 5.39 -0.56 6.84
C GLN A 28 4.82 -0.24 5.46
N PHE A 29 5.70 -0.01 4.48
CA PHE A 29 5.29 0.08 3.09
C PHE A 29 4.75 -1.26 2.61
N ARG A 30 3.70 -1.20 1.78
CA ARG A 30 3.14 -2.35 1.09
C ARG A 30 3.07 -2.04 -0.39
N ASP A 31 3.39 -3.04 -1.20
CA ASP A 31 3.35 -2.89 -2.65
C ASP A 31 1.91 -2.67 -3.11
N LEU A 32 1.67 -1.51 -3.74
CA LEU A 32 0.38 -1.21 -4.38
C LEU A 32 0.28 -1.90 -5.75
N PHE A 33 1.41 -2.09 -6.43
CA PHE A 33 1.51 -2.81 -7.69
C PHE A 33 2.33 -4.08 -7.49
N ASN A 34 1.81 -5.22 -7.97
CA ASN A 34 2.40 -6.53 -7.72
C ASN A 34 3.57 -6.90 -8.66
N GLY A 35 3.91 -6.04 -9.63
CA GLY A 35 4.99 -6.28 -10.59
C GLY A 35 4.68 -7.30 -11.69
N LYS A 36 3.46 -7.84 -11.75
CA LYS A 36 3.11 -8.99 -12.62
C LYS A 36 1.93 -8.70 -13.53
N ASP A 37 0.86 -8.13 -12.97
CA ASP A 37 -0.40 -7.91 -13.68
C ASP A 37 -1.20 -6.76 -13.05
N LEU A 38 -2.37 -6.48 -13.62
CA LEU A 38 -3.25 -5.40 -13.17
C LEU A 38 -4.23 -5.85 -12.07
N SER A 39 -3.97 -6.96 -11.37
CA SER A 39 -4.77 -7.34 -10.20
C SER A 39 -4.71 -6.24 -9.14
N GLY A 40 -5.86 -5.86 -8.60
CA GLY A 40 -5.98 -4.73 -7.68
C GLY A 40 -6.09 -3.37 -8.37
N TRP A 41 -6.17 -3.34 -9.71
CA TRP A 41 -6.44 -2.13 -10.48
C TRP A 41 -7.79 -2.20 -11.19
N VAL A 42 -8.44 -1.05 -11.32
CA VAL A 42 -9.74 -0.90 -11.98
C VAL A 42 -9.60 0.15 -13.07
N ASN A 43 -9.81 -0.26 -14.32
CA ASN A 43 -9.94 0.67 -15.45
C ASN A 43 -11.19 1.54 -15.24
N VAL A 44 -11.05 2.86 -15.38
CA VAL A 44 -12.15 3.81 -15.17
C VAL A 44 -12.77 4.24 -16.48
N ASN A 45 -11.95 4.64 -17.45
CA ASN A 45 -12.41 5.29 -18.69
C ASN A 45 -11.40 5.19 -19.84
N THR A 46 -10.66 4.09 -19.89
CA THR A 46 -9.70 3.79 -20.96
C THR A 46 -10.07 2.51 -21.69
N ASP A 47 -9.41 2.23 -22.83
CA ASP A 47 -9.61 0.98 -23.55
C ASP A 47 -8.91 -0.19 -22.80
N PRO A 48 -9.31 -1.46 -23.04
CA PRO A 48 -8.74 -2.61 -22.32
C PRO A 48 -7.23 -2.77 -22.46
N ASP A 49 -6.63 -2.23 -23.51
CA ASP A 49 -5.20 -2.33 -23.85
C ASP A 49 -4.40 -1.04 -23.58
N THR A 50 -5.05 0.03 -23.06
CA THR A 50 -4.36 1.28 -22.70
C THR A 50 -3.34 1.06 -21.57
N TRP A 51 -3.60 0.11 -20.67
CA TRP A 51 -2.73 -0.23 -19.56
C TRP A 51 -2.21 -1.66 -19.72
N SER A 52 -0.91 -1.85 -19.49
CA SER A 52 -0.28 -3.16 -19.56
C SER A 52 0.86 -3.29 -18.54
N VAL A 53 1.31 -4.52 -18.32
CA VAL A 53 2.53 -4.79 -17.55
C VAL A 53 3.61 -5.31 -18.49
N ARG A 54 4.79 -4.69 -18.46
CA ARG A 54 5.95 -5.09 -19.28
C ARG A 54 7.21 -4.97 -18.44
N ASP A 55 8.00 -6.03 -18.37
CA ASP A 55 9.27 -6.06 -17.62
C ASP A 55 9.14 -5.61 -16.15
N GLY A 56 8.04 -5.98 -15.50
CA GLY A 56 7.76 -5.58 -14.11
C GLY A 56 7.32 -4.12 -13.95
N LEU A 57 7.06 -3.41 -15.06
CA LEU A 57 6.57 -2.03 -15.07
C LEU A 57 5.11 -1.97 -15.47
N LEU A 58 4.35 -1.12 -14.80
CA LEU A 58 3.02 -0.71 -15.21
C LEU A 58 3.18 0.38 -16.30
N VAL A 59 2.68 0.12 -17.50
CA VAL A 59 2.86 0.95 -18.69
C VAL A 59 1.50 1.44 -19.21
N CYS A 60 1.43 2.73 -19.53
CA CYS A 60 0.26 3.39 -20.12
C CYS A 60 0.57 3.85 -21.54
N SER A 61 -0.30 3.57 -22.50
CA SER A 61 -0.19 4.13 -23.86
C SER A 61 -0.63 5.60 -23.92
N GLY A 62 -1.46 6.05 -22.96
CA GLY A 62 -2.09 7.38 -22.96
C GLY A 62 -3.22 7.56 -23.98
N HIS A 63 -3.58 6.50 -24.71
CA HIS A 63 -4.55 6.54 -25.79
C HIS A 63 -5.64 5.47 -25.57
N PRO A 64 -6.91 5.87 -25.35
CA PRO A 64 -7.38 7.23 -25.10
C PRO A 64 -6.87 7.79 -23.76
N ILE A 65 -6.95 9.12 -23.61
CA ILE A 65 -6.70 9.78 -22.33
C ILE A 65 -7.75 9.32 -21.31
N GLY A 66 -7.29 8.77 -20.20
CA GLY A 66 -8.09 8.38 -19.06
C GLY A 66 -7.21 7.88 -17.91
N VAL A 67 -7.82 7.22 -16.94
CA VAL A 67 -7.15 6.74 -15.73
C VAL A 67 -7.54 5.30 -15.40
N MET A 68 -6.71 4.65 -14.60
CA MET A 68 -7.11 3.55 -13.74
C MET A 68 -6.89 3.93 -12.29
N ARG A 69 -7.52 3.20 -11.37
CA ARG A 69 -7.37 3.39 -9.92
C ARG A 69 -7.02 2.07 -9.23
N SER A 70 -6.53 2.15 -7.99
CA SER A 70 -6.53 1.00 -7.08
C SER A 70 -7.96 0.53 -6.83
N ASP A 71 -8.15 -0.76 -6.58
CA ASP A 71 -9.42 -1.38 -6.23
C ASP A 71 -9.98 -0.89 -4.88
N ARG A 72 -9.11 -0.41 -4.00
CA ARG A 72 -9.39 0.12 -2.65
C ARG A 72 -9.27 1.63 -2.57
N GLN A 73 -9.96 2.21 -1.59
CA GLN A 73 -9.81 3.59 -1.17
C GLN A 73 -8.84 3.69 0.01
N TYR A 74 -8.07 4.76 0.05
CA TYR A 74 -7.10 5.08 1.10
C TYR A 74 -7.34 6.51 1.58
N GLU A 75 -7.22 6.73 2.89
CA GLU A 75 -7.40 8.05 3.50
C GLU A 75 -6.04 8.66 3.83
N ASN A 76 -5.39 8.17 4.89
CA ASN A 76 -4.09 8.61 5.34
C ASN A 76 -3.02 7.61 4.91
N PHE A 77 -2.04 8.04 4.11
CA PHE A 77 -1.01 7.17 3.60
C PHE A 77 0.28 7.93 3.28
N LEU A 78 1.39 7.18 3.23
CA LEU A 78 2.61 7.58 2.55
C LEU A 78 2.69 6.80 1.24
N LEU A 79 2.84 7.51 0.13
CA LEU A 79 2.94 6.91 -1.19
C LEU A 79 4.33 7.18 -1.76
N HIS A 80 5.01 6.10 -2.14
CA HIS A 80 6.25 6.16 -2.90
C HIS A 80 5.99 5.55 -4.28
N ILE A 81 6.24 6.31 -5.33
CA ILE A 81 6.14 5.88 -6.73
C ILE A 81 7.35 6.40 -7.48
N GLU A 82 7.96 5.53 -8.27
CA GLU A 82 8.92 5.91 -9.30
C GLU A 82 8.22 5.91 -10.67
N TRP A 83 8.53 6.89 -11.51
CA TRP A 83 7.92 7.04 -12.82
C TRP A 83 8.90 7.61 -13.84
N ARG A 84 8.64 7.35 -15.13
CA ARG A 84 9.32 8.00 -16.26
C ARG A 84 8.39 8.11 -17.46
N HIS A 85 8.60 9.10 -18.30
CA HIS A 85 8.03 9.09 -19.64
C HIS A 85 8.86 8.21 -20.56
N MET A 86 8.17 7.45 -21.43
CA MET A 86 8.82 6.61 -22.44
C MET A 86 9.15 7.40 -23.71
N GLU A 87 8.50 8.55 -23.90
CA GLU A 87 8.67 9.45 -25.05
C GLU A 87 8.79 10.90 -24.56
N SER A 88 9.44 11.74 -25.37
CA SER A 88 9.57 13.17 -25.06
C SER A 88 8.22 13.87 -25.14
N GLY A 89 7.94 14.80 -24.22
CA GLY A 89 6.68 15.56 -24.18
C GLY A 89 5.50 14.79 -23.57
N GLY A 90 5.75 13.66 -22.89
CA GLY A 90 4.72 12.93 -22.16
C GLY A 90 4.01 13.78 -21.11
N ASN A 91 2.72 13.49 -20.88
CA ASN A 91 1.90 14.10 -19.84
C ASN A 91 1.14 13.00 -19.10
N SER A 92 1.43 12.85 -17.82
CA SER A 92 0.77 11.88 -16.94
C SER A 92 0.77 12.42 -15.50
N GLY A 93 0.12 11.70 -14.59
CA GLY A 93 0.05 12.12 -13.19
C GLY A 93 -0.50 11.06 -12.27
N VAL A 94 -0.22 11.23 -10.98
CA VAL A 94 -0.81 10.45 -9.89
C VAL A 94 -1.85 11.34 -9.21
N PHE A 95 -3.06 10.82 -9.04
CA PHE A 95 -4.16 11.54 -8.41
C PHE A 95 -4.49 10.91 -7.06
N ALA A 96 -4.33 11.67 -5.98
CA ALA A 96 -4.80 11.29 -4.65
C ALA A 96 -6.22 11.82 -4.42
N TRP A 97 -7.04 11.03 -3.73
CA TRP A 97 -8.42 11.38 -3.34
C TRP A 97 -9.37 11.76 -4.49
N SER A 98 -9.02 11.42 -5.74
CA SER A 98 -9.91 11.58 -6.89
C SER A 98 -11.19 10.77 -6.71
N GLY A 99 -12.29 11.24 -7.29
CA GLY A 99 -13.57 10.53 -7.25
C GLY A 99 -13.54 9.12 -7.84
N GLY A 100 -12.52 8.76 -8.64
CA GLY A 100 -12.30 7.38 -9.11
C GLY A 100 -13.37 6.84 -10.08
N THR A 101 -14.34 7.68 -10.45
CA THR A 101 -15.43 7.40 -11.39
C THR A 101 -15.68 8.62 -12.29
N VAL A 102 -16.22 8.39 -13.47
CA VAL A 102 -16.61 9.47 -14.39
C VAL A 102 -18.06 9.86 -14.13
N ALA A 103 -18.30 11.13 -13.81
CA ALA A 103 -19.65 11.66 -13.67
C ALA A 103 -20.35 11.74 -15.03
N GLU A 104 -21.69 11.70 -15.03
CA GLU A 104 -22.48 11.80 -16.24
C GLU A 104 -22.14 13.06 -17.04
N GLY A 105 -21.98 12.91 -18.36
CA GLY A 105 -21.62 14.00 -19.28
C GLY A 105 -20.17 14.50 -19.13
N LYS A 106 -19.33 13.85 -18.33
CA LYS A 106 -17.89 14.15 -18.22
C LYS A 106 -17.06 13.09 -18.93
N ARG A 107 -15.85 13.49 -19.35
CA ARG A 107 -14.87 12.59 -19.96
C ARG A 107 -13.92 11.98 -18.92
N LEU A 108 -13.51 12.79 -17.94
CA LEU A 108 -12.52 12.42 -16.93
C LEU A 108 -13.13 12.46 -15.53
N PRO A 109 -12.62 11.66 -14.58
CA PRO A 109 -12.97 11.79 -13.18
C PRO A 109 -12.62 13.18 -12.64
N LYS A 110 -13.30 13.57 -11.57
CA LYS A 110 -12.93 14.78 -10.83
C LYS A 110 -11.55 14.55 -10.19
N GLY A 111 -10.55 15.31 -10.64
CA GLY A 111 -9.31 15.52 -9.89
C GLY A 111 -9.59 16.37 -8.65
N VAL A 112 -8.86 16.13 -7.57
CA VAL A 112 -8.85 17.03 -6.41
C VAL A 112 -7.83 18.12 -6.65
#